data_AF-A0A7X7LAD8-F1
#
_entry.id   AF-A0A7X7LAD8-F1
#
_cell.length_a   1.000
_cell.length_b   1.000
_cell.length_c   1.000
_cell.angle_alpha   90.00
_cell.angle_beta   90.00
_cell.angle_gamma   90.00
#
_symmetry.space_group_name_H-M   'P 1'
#
loop_
_entity.id
_entity.type
_entity.pdbx_description
1 polymer ?
#
loop_
_entity_poly.entity_id
_entity_poly.type
_entity_poly.pdbx_seq_one_letter_code
_entity_poly.pdbx_strand_id
1 'polypeptide(L)'
;MNTTPRTHTLVARAAALACACVISLGATAADRFPRPEFEGGYAYPTVANPHPASSAWTYIDTAVLLAALLVTAHLVLRRRSRAGITAMTLFSIAYFGFWRRGCVCSVGSVQNVALAICDRTYGIPFAVLGFFLLPLACALLFGRVFCAAVCPLGAVQDVVVLRPVAVPRWLAHALGMLPYVYLGIAVVMAATGALFPVCRFDPFVSFFRLNGPAGILVLGALFIVLGMFVGRPYCRFACPYGVVLGWLSRLSKWHATITPDECIQCRLCENACPFGAINKPTQAETAEPRGKELRRLVLLLAALPVLIAGGGWLGSRAGKPLSRAHPDVQLALQLDAEERGAVDRMTLQTEAFRATGTPMAAAYADARKIERQFVTGGWFIGAFVGLSLGARLIGFALRRRREDYEPDRGTCFSCGRCFSYCPRERLRRTSLTTTSGTHAPA
;
A
#
# COMPACT_ATOMS: atom_id res chain seq x y z
N MET A 1 15.75 1.20 56.05
CA MET A 1 15.11 1.80 54.87
C MET A 1 16.21 2.25 53.91
N ASN A 2 16.62 1.38 53.00
CA ASN A 2 17.68 1.65 52.02
C ASN A 2 17.05 1.75 50.62
N THR A 3 17.06 2.96 50.07
CA THR A 3 16.62 3.26 48.71
C THR A 3 17.73 2.95 47.70
N THR A 4 17.29 2.49 46.54
CA THR A 4 18.03 1.75 45.51
C THR A 4 18.97 2.60 44.64
N PRO A 5 20.19 2.12 44.30
CA PRO A 5 21.13 2.79 43.39
C PRO A 5 20.87 2.54 41.89
N ARG A 6 19.72 1.95 41.51
CA ARG A 6 19.44 1.51 40.12
C ARG A 6 18.82 2.58 39.21
N THR A 7 18.32 3.70 39.74
CA THR A 7 17.67 4.76 38.95
C THR A 7 18.66 5.74 38.32
N HIS A 8 19.80 5.99 38.98
CA HIS A 8 20.83 6.92 38.48
C HIS A 8 21.56 6.40 37.23
N THR A 9 21.72 5.08 37.09
CA THR A 9 22.39 4.47 35.92
C THR A 9 21.52 4.45 34.67
N LEU A 10 20.19 4.44 34.80
CA LEU A 10 19.25 4.54 33.68
C LEU A 10 19.15 5.97 33.15
N VAL A 11 19.14 6.98 34.03
CA VAL A 11 19.12 8.40 33.63
C VAL A 11 20.44 8.79 32.98
N ALA A 12 21.59 8.33 33.49
CA ALA A 12 22.89 8.58 32.88
C ALA A 12 23.04 7.91 31.50
N ARG A 13 22.49 6.69 31.32
CA ARG A 13 22.48 6.00 30.01
C ARG A 13 21.52 6.65 29.00
N ALA A 14 20.37 7.16 29.46
CA ALA A 14 19.45 7.92 28.62
C ALA A 14 20.04 9.28 28.20
N ALA A 15 20.74 9.96 29.09
CA ALA A 15 21.47 11.20 28.80
C ALA A 15 22.66 10.97 27.85
N ALA A 16 23.39 9.87 28.00
CA ALA A 16 24.47 9.48 27.08
C ALA A 16 23.95 9.12 25.69
N LEU A 17 22.80 8.43 25.58
CA LEU A 17 22.14 8.18 24.29
C LEU A 17 21.60 9.46 23.66
N ALA A 18 21.06 10.39 24.46
CA ALA A 18 20.61 11.69 23.97
C ALA A 18 21.78 12.55 23.48
N CYS A 19 22.92 12.57 24.19
CA CYS A 19 24.14 13.24 23.74
C CYS A 19 24.73 12.60 22.47
N ALA A 20 24.75 11.26 22.37
CA ALA A 20 25.19 10.57 21.15
C ALA A 20 24.28 10.85 19.94
N CYS A 21 22.97 10.98 20.17
CA CYS A 21 22.03 11.44 19.16
C CYS A 21 22.29 12.88 18.72
N VAL A 22 22.65 13.79 19.64
CA VAL A 22 22.93 15.20 19.32
C VAL A 22 24.25 15.39 18.57
N ILE A 23 25.29 14.59 18.88
CA ILE A 23 26.60 14.67 18.21
C ILE A 23 26.52 14.17 16.74
N SER A 24 25.50 13.39 16.40
CA SER A 24 25.27 12.91 15.02
C SER A 24 24.59 13.94 14.10
N LEU A 25 24.21 15.13 14.59
CA LEU A 25 23.60 16.19 13.78
C LEU A 25 24.62 17.07 13.03
N GLY A 26 25.93 16.87 13.24
CA GLY A 26 27.00 17.70 12.69
C GLY A 26 27.79 17.07 11.54
N ALA A 27 27.19 16.27 10.67
CA ALA A 27 27.87 15.82 9.46
C ALA A 27 27.77 16.91 8.39
N THR A 28 28.73 17.83 8.37
CA THR A 28 28.98 18.66 7.18
C THR A 28 29.60 17.74 6.11
N ALA A 29 28.95 17.65 4.96
CA ALA A 29 29.50 16.94 3.82
C ALA A 29 30.78 17.66 3.38
N ALA A 30 31.94 17.10 3.73
CA ALA A 30 33.21 17.48 3.13
C ALA A 30 33.27 16.88 1.73
N ASP A 31 33.55 17.71 0.72
CA ASP A 31 33.77 17.23 -0.65
C ASP A 31 34.94 16.22 -0.62
N ARG A 32 34.64 14.96 -0.95
CA ARG A 32 35.60 13.83 -0.91
C ARG A 32 36.77 14.01 -1.90
N PHE A 33 36.61 14.90 -2.87
CA PHE A 33 37.62 15.26 -3.85
C PHE A 33 37.80 16.78 -3.86
N PRO A 34 39.04 17.29 -3.79
CA PRO A 34 39.31 18.71 -3.94
C PRO A 34 38.86 19.17 -5.34
N ARG A 35 38.21 20.33 -5.40
CA ARG A 35 37.74 20.88 -6.67
C ARG A 35 38.95 21.33 -7.51
N PRO A 36 38.96 21.11 -8.84
CA PRO A 36 40.04 21.59 -9.69
C PRO A 36 40.11 23.13 -9.65
N GLU A 37 41.29 23.70 -9.55
CA GLU A 37 41.46 25.15 -9.60
C GLU A 37 41.55 25.60 -11.06
N PHE A 38 40.67 26.51 -11.49
CA PHE A 38 40.71 27.07 -12.84
C PHE A 38 41.42 28.43 -12.78
N GLU A 39 42.40 28.66 -13.66
CA GLU A 39 43.25 29.87 -13.69
C GLU A 39 42.51 31.19 -14.03
N GLY A 40 41.19 31.14 -14.29
CA GLY A 40 40.40 32.26 -14.83
C GLY A 40 39.51 33.02 -13.82
N GLY A 41 39.77 32.94 -12.51
CA GLY A 41 38.93 33.63 -11.51
C GLY A 41 37.47 33.15 -11.50
N TYR A 42 37.24 31.91 -11.95
CA TYR A 42 35.93 31.29 -12.03
C TYR A 42 35.33 31.18 -10.62
N ALA A 43 34.39 32.06 -10.30
CA ALA A 43 33.61 31.95 -9.09
C ALA A 43 32.63 30.79 -9.25
N TYR A 44 32.91 29.69 -8.54
CA TYR A 44 31.98 28.57 -8.48
C TYR A 44 30.60 29.08 -8.10
N PRO A 45 29.54 28.75 -8.87
CA PRO A 45 28.19 29.03 -8.42
C PRO A 45 28.04 28.37 -7.05
N THR A 46 27.52 29.12 -6.08
CA THR A 46 27.13 28.55 -4.81
C THR A 46 26.07 27.51 -5.11
N VAL A 47 26.47 26.24 -5.11
CA VAL A 47 25.52 25.15 -5.00
C VAL A 47 24.81 25.39 -3.69
N ALA A 48 23.60 25.96 -3.79
CA ALA A 48 22.62 25.85 -2.75
C ALA A 48 22.40 24.35 -2.61
N ASN A 49 23.20 23.70 -1.77
CA ASN A 49 22.84 22.41 -1.22
C ASN A 49 21.58 22.76 -0.41
N PRO A 50 20.35 22.45 -0.88
CA PRO A 50 19.23 22.58 0.01
C PRO A 50 19.62 21.75 1.23
N HIS A 51 19.73 22.39 2.40
CA HIS A 51 19.85 21.65 3.65
C HIS A 51 18.80 20.55 3.55
N PRO A 52 19.17 19.26 3.67
CA PRO A 52 18.19 18.18 3.57
C PRO A 52 17.09 18.55 4.54
N ALA A 53 15.89 18.87 4.01
CA ALA A 53 14.80 19.43 4.80
C ALA A 53 14.70 18.57 6.06
N SER A 54 15.00 19.20 7.19
CA SER A 54 15.61 18.56 8.36
C SER A 54 14.97 17.21 8.71
N SER A 55 15.80 16.26 9.13
CA SER A 55 15.38 14.99 9.73
C SER A 55 14.17 15.13 10.67
N ALA A 56 14.06 16.26 11.39
CA ALA A 56 12.92 16.65 12.23
C ALA A 56 11.55 16.59 11.52
N TRP A 57 11.39 17.14 10.31
CA TRP A 57 10.10 17.13 9.60
C TRP A 57 9.62 15.71 9.32
N THR A 58 10.56 14.83 9.00
CA THR A 58 10.30 13.43 8.69
C THR A 58 9.80 12.66 9.92
N TYR A 59 10.29 13.01 11.12
CA TYR A 59 9.75 12.51 12.38
C TYR A 59 8.38 13.11 12.72
N ILE A 60 8.19 14.42 12.45
CA ILE A 60 6.91 15.10 12.63
C ILE A 60 5.83 14.42 11.79
N ASP A 61 6.08 14.15 10.51
CA ASP A 61 5.07 13.50 9.66
C ASP A 61 4.70 12.11 10.14
N THR A 62 5.69 11.37 10.67
CA THR A 62 5.48 10.03 11.23
C THR A 62 4.64 10.12 12.51
N ALA A 63 4.88 11.12 13.35
CA ALA A 63 4.07 11.39 14.53
C ALA A 63 2.64 11.82 14.17
N VAL A 64 2.48 12.69 13.16
CA VAL A 64 1.17 13.10 12.64
C VAL A 64 0.43 11.92 12.05
N LEU A 65 1.12 11.02 11.33
CA LEU A 65 0.54 9.78 10.82
C LEU A 65 0.01 8.90 11.96
N LEU A 66 0.81 8.68 13.01
CA LEU A 66 0.39 7.91 14.18
C LEU A 66 -0.83 8.55 14.86
N ALA A 67 -0.80 9.86 15.09
CA ALA A 67 -1.92 10.59 15.68
C ALA A 67 -3.19 10.47 14.81
N ALA A 68 -3.07 10.66 13.50
CA ALA A 68 -4.19 10.53 12.56
C ALA A 68 -4.77 9.11 12.56
N LEU A 69 -3.93 8.08 12.63
CA LEU A 69 -4.36 6.68 12.75
C LEU A 69 -5.14 6.42 14.04
N LEU A 70 -4.62 6.88 15.19
CA LEU A 70 -5.25 6.69 16.49
C LEU A 70 -6.58 7.45 16.59
N VAL A 71 -6.62 8.70 16.13
CA VAL A 71 -7.86 9.49 16.08
C VAL A 71 -8.87 8.84 15.15
N THR A 72 -8.45 8.36 13.97
CA THR A 72 -9.35 7.65 13.06
C THR A 72 -9.89 6.36 13.69
N ALA A 73 -9.05 5.58 14.36
CA ALA A 73 -9.48 4.38 15.07
C ALA A 73 -10.51 4.72 16.17
N HIS A 74 -10.28 5.78 16.93
CA HIS A 74 -11.24 6.27 17.92
C HIS A 74 -12.57 6.71 17.28
N LEU A 75 -12.51 7.46 16.18
CA LEU A 75 -13.68 7.94 15.45
C LEU A 75 -14.51 6.79 14.83
N VAL A 76 -13.85 5.74 14.34
CA VAL A 76 -14.48 4.57 13.75
C VAL A 76 -15.07 3.64 14.80
N LEU A 77 -14.30 3.28 15.84
CA LEU A 77 -14.67 2.22 16.77
C LEU A 77 -15.47 2.71 17.97
N ARG A 78 -15.05 3.83 18.58
CA ARG A 78 -15.67 4.36 19.82
C ARG A 78 -16.78 5.37 19.51
N ARG A 79 -16.43 6.47 18.85
CA ARG A 79 -17.35 7.58 18.53
C ARG A 79 -18.33 7.24 17.40
N ARG A 80 -17.97 6.29 16.53
CA ARG A 80 -18.76 5.86 15.34
C ARG A 80 -19.32 7.03 14.53
N SER A 81 -18.54 8.11 14.36
CA SER A 81 -19.00 9.36 13.74
C SER A 81 -18.51 9.51 12.29
N ARG A 82 -19.43 9.50 11.32
CA ARG A 82 -19.10 9.72 9.90
C ARG A 82 -18.58 11.14 9.66
N ALA A 83 -19.14 12.15 10.33
CA ALA A 83 -18.68 13.54 10.19
C ALA A 83 -17.20 13.69 10.61
N GLY A 84 -16.82 13.05 11.72
CA GLY A 84 -15.41 13.04 12.16
C GLY A 84 -14.49 12.32 11.18
N ILE A 85 -14.92 11.18 10.64
CA ILE A 85 -14.16 10.45 9.60
C ILE A 85 -13.98 11.33 8.34
N THR A 86 -15.02 12.03 7.91
CA THR A 86 -14.95 12.95 6.77
C THR A 86 -14.01 14.13 7.06
N ALA A 87 -14.06 14.72 8.25
CA ALA A 87 -13.14 15.79 8.64
C ALA A 87 -11.67 15.32 8.60
N MET A 88 -11.39 14.12 9.11
CA MET A 88 -10.05 13.52 9.04
C MET A 88 -9.60 13.19 7.61
N THR A 89 -10.56 12.84 6.76
CA THR A 89 -10.33 12.61 5.32
C THR A 89 -9.88 13.91 4.64
N LEU A 90 -10.56 15.02 4.90
CA LEU A 90 -10.19 16.35 4.38
C LEU A 90 -8.83 16.80 4.92
N PHE A 91 -8.57 16.61 6.22
CA PHE A 91 -7.27 16.87 6.82
C PHE A 91 -6.15 16.10 6.11
N SER A 92 -6.37 14.81 5.83
CA SER A 92 -5.36 13.96 5.21
C SER A 92 -5.09 14.34 3.75
N ILE A 93 -6.11 14.82 3.01
CA ILE A 93 -5.92 15.39 1.66
C ILE A 93 -5.10 16.67 1.73
N ALA A 94 -5.43 17.58 2.65
CA ALA A 94 -4.70 18.83 2.80
C ALA A 94 -3.24 18.61 3.23
N TYR A 95 -3.02 17.78 4.26
CA TYR A 95 -1.71 17.55 4.86
C TYR A 95 -0.86 16.54 4.07
N PHE A 96 -1.27 15.27 3.98
CA PHE A 96 -0.47 14.23 3.30
C PHE A 96 -0.54 14.34 1.77
N GLY A 97 -1.66 14.85 1.24
CA GLY A 97 -1.83 15.09 -0.19
C GLY A 97 -1.08 16.33 -0.66
N PHE A 98 -1.64 17.52 -0.43
CA PHE A 98 -1.12 18.77 -1.01
C PHE A 98 0.11 19.34 -0.30
N TRP A 99 0.11 19.43 1.03
CA TRP A 99 1.24 19.99 1.79
C TRP A 99 2.51 19.14 1.64
N ARG A 100 2.39 17.83 1.82
CA ARG A 100 3.50 16.86 1.66
C ARG A 100 3.67 16.32 0.24
N ARG A 101 2.87 16.80 -0.72
CA ARG A 101 2.92 16.42 -2.14
C ARG A 101 2.90 14.89 -2.37
N GLY A 102 2.15 14.16 -1.55
CA GLY A 102 2.03 12.70 -1.60
C GLY A 102 3.24 11.91 -1.10
N CYS A 103 4.22 12.53 -0.43
CA CYS A 103 5.40 11.84 0.12
C CYS A 103 5.51 11.97 1.65
N VAL A 104 5.79 10.92 2.41
CA VAL A 104 6.11 9.54 2.01
C VAL A 104 4.83 8.74 1.71
N CYS A 105 4.76 8.09 0.55
CA CYS A 105 3.62 7.26 0.18
C CYS A 105 3.76 5.85 0.78
N SER A 106 2.83 5.45 1.65
CA SER A 106 2.79 4.09 2.22
C SER A 106 2.53 2.98 1.19
N VAL A 107 1.98 3.34 0.02
CA VAL A 107 1.78 2.37 -1.08
C VAL A 107 3.11 2.08 -1.78
N GLY A 108 3.92 3.11 -2.02
CA GLY A 108 5.25 2.97 -2.62
C GLY A 108 6.27 2.35 -1.66
N SER A 109 6.12 2.53 -0.34
CA SER A 109 7.05 1.98 0.65
C SER A 109 7.11 0.45 0.67
N VAL A 110 6.09 -0.25 0.14
CA VAL A 110 6.13 -1.70 -0.11
C VAL A 110 7.36 -2.09 -0.91
N GLN A 111 7.73 -1.29 -1.92
CA GLN A 111 8.85 -1.57 -2.79
C GLN A 111 10.19 -1.24 -2.13
N ASN A 112 10.26 -0.16 -1.36
CA ASN A 112 11.46 0.17 -0.57
C ASN A 112 11.78 -0.93 0.44
N VAL A 113 10.74 -1.47 1.08
CA VAL A 113 10.87 -2.61 2.00
C VAL A 113 11.29 -3.88 1.26
N ALA A 114 10.70 -4.17 0.10
CA ALA A 114 11.10 -5.31 -0.73
C ALA A 114 12.57 -5.22 -1.16
N LEU A 115 13.04 -4.04 -1.58
CA LEU A 115 14.43 -3.82 -1.96
C LEU A 115 15.37 -4.04 -0.77
N ALA A 116 15.09 -3.46 0.40
CA ALA A 116 15.98 -3.60 1.55
C ALA A 116 16.07 -5.02 2.13
N ILE A 117 15.01 -5.83 1.95
CA ILE A 117 15.05 -7.23 2.34
C ILE A 117 16.00 -8.02 1.42
N CYS A 118 16.09 -7.64 0.15
CA CYS A 118 16.87 -8.35 -0.87
C CYS A 118 18.31 -7.83 -0.99
N ASP A 119 18.50 -6.52 -0.79
CA ASP A 119 19.79 -5.84 -0.85
C ASP A 119 20.19 -5.33 0.54
N ARG A 120 21.20 -5.97 1.13
CA ARG A 120 21.74 -5.62 2.45
C ARG A 120 22.46 -4.27 2.47
N THR A 121 22.83 -3.74 1.31
CA THR A 121 23.51 -2.43 1.19
C THR A 121 22.53 -1.27 1.20
N TYR A 122 21.24 -1.53 0.96
CA TYR A 122 20.20 -0.52 0.93
C TYR A 122 19.63 -0.24 2.34
N GLY A 123 19.97 0.91 2.91
CA GLY A 123 19.41 1.38 4.19
C GLY A 123 18.07 2.09 4.03
N ILE A 124 17.03 1.62 4.72
CA ILE A 124 15.71 2.31 4.74
C ILE A 124 15.69 3.41 5.81
N PRO A 125 15.29 4.64 5.48
CA PRO A 125 15.03 5.67 6.48
C PRO A 125 13.92 5.29 7.46
N PHE A 126 14.11 5.53 8.76
CA PHE A 126 13.15 5.13 9.81
C PHE A 126 11.71 5.61 9.56
N ALA A 127 11.53 6.80 8.99
CA ALA A 127 10.18 7.27 8.66
C ALA A 127 9.55 6.50 7.51
N VAL A 128 10.29 6.11 6.47
CA VAL A 128 9.73 5.27 5.38
C VAL A 128 9.24 3.94 5.96
N LEU A 129 10.00 3.38 6.89
CA LEU A 129 9.61 2.19 7.65
C LEU A 129 8.37 2.45 8.53
N GLY A 130 8.30 3.60 9.21
CA GLY A 130 7.14 4.03 9.99
C GLY A 130 5.86 4.16 9.15
N PHE A 131 5.96 4.79 7.98
CA PHE A 131 4.87 4.92 7.01
C PHE A 131 4.41 3.58 6.44
N PHE A 132 5.28 2.56 6.42
CA PHE A 132 4.93 1.20 6.05
C PHE A 132 4.30 0.41 7.20
N LEU A 133 4.93 0.41 8.38
CA LEU A 133 4.56 -0.44 9.52
C LEU A 133 3.38 0.07 10.33
N LEU A 134 3.26 1.38 10.57
CA LEU A 134 2.19 1.94 11.40
C LEU A 134 0.79 1.62 10.86
N PRO A 135 0.51 1.78 9.54
CA PRO A 135 -0.80 1.40 9.03
C PRO A 135 -1.04 -0.11 9.04
N LEU A 136 0.00 -0.94 8.89
CA LEU A 136 -0.09 -2.40 9.02
C LEU A 136 -0.44 -2.82 10.46
N ALA A 137 0.24 -2.24 11.44
CA ALA A 137 -0.04 -2.46 12.86
C ALA A 137 -1.48 -2.05 13.20
N CYS A 138 -1.93 -0.89 12.72
CA CYS A 138 -3.31 -0.46 12.88
C CYS A 138 -4.31 -1.37 12.14
N ALA A 139 -3.96 -1.90 10.96
CA ALA A 139 -4.77 -2.89 10.26
C ALA A 139 -4.96 -4.18 11.05
N LEU A 140 -3.90 -4.65 11.71
CA LEU A 140 -3.94 -5.82 12.57
C LEU A 140 -4.74 -5.59 13.86
N LEU A 141 -4.76 -4.37 14.41
CA LEU A 141 -5.46 -4.10 15.67
C LEU A 141 -6.91 -3.65 15.46
N PHE A 142 -7.14 -2.69 14.56
CA PHE A 142 -8.38 -1.93 14.42
C PHE A 142 -9.08 -2.13 13.07
N GLY A 143 -8.54 -3.01 12.22
CA GLY A 143 -8.96 -3.15 10.82
C GLY A 143 -8.43 -2.01 9.95
N ARG A 144 -8.94 -1.86 8.72
CA ARG A 144 -8.41 -0.92 7.70
C ARG A 144 -8.68 0.58 7.98
N VAL A 145 -8.41 1.08 9.19
CA VAL A 145 -8.59 2.48 9.58
C VAL A 145 -7.72 3.46 8.79
N PHE A 146 -6.53 3.03 8.35
CA PHE A 146 -5.70 3.83 7.45
C PHE A 146 -6.43 4.16 6.15
N CYS A 147 -7.08 3.16 5.55
CA CYS A 147 -7.88 3.39 4.35
C CYS A 147 -9.12 4.22 4.65
N ALA A 148 -9.68 4.19 5.87
CA ALA A 148 -10.91 4.91 6.19
C ALA A 148 -10.79 6.42 5.96
N ALA A 149 -9.73 7.05 6.48
CA ALA A 149 -9.56 8.52 6.41
C ALA A 149 -8.11 9.00 6.22
N VAL A 150 -7.10 8.20 6.56
CA VAL A 150 -5.70 8.68 6.64
C VAL A 150 -4.98 8.63 5.29
N CYS A 151 -5.27 7.62 4.47
CA CYS A 151 -4.66 7.48 3.15
C CYS A 151 -5.15 8.57 2.18
N PRO A 152 -4.29 9.51 1.71
CA PRO A 152 -4.73 10.60 0.84
C PRO A 152 -5.29 10.11 -0.50
N LEU A 153 -4.74 9.02 -1.05
CA LEU A 153 -5.23 8.39 -2.29
C LEU A 153 -6.67 7.90 -2.13
N GLY A 154 -6.96 7.21 -1.02
CA GLY A 154 -8.31 6.72 -0.73
C GLY A 154 -9.26 7.83 -0.32
N ALA A 155 -8.74 8.87 0.32
CA ALA A 155 -9.48 10.04 0.76
C ALA A 155 -10.07 10.83 -0.42
N VAL A 156 -9.24 11.17 -1.41
CA VAL A 156 -9.70 11.84 -2.64
C VAL A 156 -10.80 11.04 -3.32
N GLN A 157 -10.60 9.73 -3.45
CA GLN A 157 -11.60 8.84 -4.06
C GLN A 157 -12.89 8.69 -3.25
N ASP A 158 -12.89 8.88 -1.93
CA ASP A 158 -14.10 8.82 -1.11
C ASP A 158 -14.93 10.12 -1.18
N VAL A 159 -14.25 11.26 -1.34
CA VAL A 159 -14.88 12.58 -1.44
C VAL A 159 -15.60 12.75 -2.78
N VAL A 160 -15.03 12.22 -3.87
CA VAL A 160 -15.61 12.36 -5.22
C VAL A 160 -16.76 11.40 -5.51
N VAL A 161 -17.09 10.46 -4.62
CA VAL A 161 -18.20 9.52 -4.83
C VAL A 161 -19.53 10.28 -4.81
N LEU A 162 -20.15 10.44 -5.98
CA LEU A 162 -21.47 11.10 -6.12
C LEU A 162 -22.60 10.08 -6.20
N ARG A 163 -22.52 9.15 -7.15
CA ARG A 163 -23.56 8.15 -7.40
C ARG A 163 -22.95 6.75 -7.47
N PRO A 164 -22.78 6.07 -6.33
CA PRO A 164 -22.15 4.77 -6.29
C PRO A 164 -23.01 3.73 -7.02
N VAL A 165 -22.44 3.14 -8.08
CA VAL A 165 -23.00 2.02 -8.83
C VAL A 165 -22.42 0.73 -8.27
N ALA A 166 -23.29 -0.25 -7.99
CA ALA A 166 -22.87 -1.56 -7.52
C ALA A 166 -22.20 -2.34 -8.66
N VAL A 167 -20.90 -2.63 -8.51
CA VAL A 167 -20.17 -3.49 -9.43
C VAL A 167 -20.66 -4.95 -9.27
N PRO A 168 -21.00 -5.66 -10.35
CA PRO A 168 -21.46 -7.04 -10.26
C PRO A 168 -20.39 -7.93 -9.61
N ARG A 169 -20.83 -8.91 -8.81
CA ARG A 169 -19.94 -9.70 -7.95
C ARG A 169 -18.84 -10.43 -8.73
N TRP A 170 -19.15 -11.02 -9.88
CA TRP A 170 -18.18 -11.72 -10.71
C TRP A 170 -17.03 -10.79 -11.16
N LEU A 171 -17.38 -9.58 -11.61
CA LEU A 171 -16.42 -8.58 -12.08
C LEU A 171 -15.58 -8.04 -10.92
N ALA A 172 -16.23 -7.77 -9.78
CA ALA A 172 -15.54 -7.36 -8.56
C ALA A 172 -14.50 -8.38 -8.07
N HIS A 173 -14.79 -9.68 -8.20
CA HIS A 173 -13.87 -10.74 -7.82
C HIS A 173 -12.72 -10.89 -8.83
N ALA A 174 -13.02 -10.82 -10.13
CA ALA A 174 -12.00 -10.86 -11.19
C ALA A 174 -11.02 -9.68 -11.08
N LEU A 175 -11.51 -8.45 -11.06
CA LEU A 175 -10.65 -7.26 -10.90
C LEU A 175 -9.99 -7.24 -9.52
N GLY A 176 -10.60 -7.83 -8.51
CA GLY A 176 -10.00 -7.96 -7.19
C GLY A 176 -8.74 -8.82 -7.16
N MET A 177 -8.42 -9.61 -8.20
CA MET A 177 -7.16 -10.35 -8.32
C MET A 177 -6.01 -9.46 -8.80
N LEU A 178 -6.31 -8.38 -9.51
CA LEU A 178 -5.31 -7.50 -10.10
C LEU A 178 -4.35 -6.90 -9.06
N PRO A 179 -4.78 -6.45 -7.86
CA PRO A 179 -3.85 -6.00 -6.82
C PRO A 179 -2.85 -7.06 -6.35
N TYR A 180 -3.20 -8.36 -6.40
CA TYR A 180 -2.31 -9.45 -6.00
C TYR A 180 -1.22 -9.66 -7.04
N VAL A 181 -1.62 -9.67 -8.32
CA VAL A 181 -0.67 -9.74 -9.45
C VAL A 181 0.26 -8.53 -9.42
N TYR A 182 -0.30 -7.33 -9.23
CA TYR A 182 0.47 -6.09 -9.19
C TYR A 182 1.43 -6.02 -7.99
N LEU A 183 1.01 -6.48 -6.80
CA LEU A 183 1.88 -6.63 -5.64
C LEU A 183 3.06 -7.57 -5.95
N GLY A 184 2.79 -8.73 -6.56
CA GLY A 184 3.84 -9.68 -6.93
C GLY A 184 4.87 -9.07 -7.87
N ILE A 185 4.40 -8.47 -8.97
CA ILE A 185 5.27 -7.77 -9.95
C ILE A 185 6.07 -6.67 -9.28
N ALA A 186 5.43 -5.84 -8.45
CA ALA A 186 6.09 -4.75 -7.74
C ALA A 186 7.21 -5.22 -6.81
N VAL A 187 7.04 -6.37 -6.15
CA VAL A 187 8.04 -6.97 -5.27
C VAL A 187 9.23 -7.50 -6.06
N VAL A 188 9.04 -8.27 -7.14
CA VAL A 188 10.18 -8.79 -7.93
C VAL A 188 10.93 -7.69 -8.65
N MET A 189 10.21 -6.73 -9.24
CA MET A 189 10.83 -5.58 -9.90
C MET A 189 11.69 -4.74 -8.94
N ALA A 190 11.22 -4.57 -7.69
CA ALA A 190 11.98 -3.88 -6.66
C ALA A 190 13.14 -4.73 -6.13
N ALA A 191 12.92 -6.02 -5.87
CA ALA A 191 13.93 -6.95 -5.36
C ALA A 191 15.10 -7.16 -6.33
N THR A 192 14.86 -7.04 -7.63
CA THR A 192 15.88 -7.15 -8.69
C THR A 192 16.53 -5.82 -9.05
N GLY A 193 16.13 -4.71 -8.42
CA GLY A 193 16.68 -3.38 -8.70
C GLY A 193 16.25 -2.77 -10.04
N ALA A 194 15.34 -3.40 -10.79
CA ALA A 194 14.98 -2.94 -12.13
C ALA A 194 14.21 -1.61 -12.11
N LEU A 195 13.08 -1.56 -11.40
CA LEU A 195 12.23 -0.39 -11.36
C LEU A 195 11.26 -0.45 -10.18
N PHE A 196 10.75 0.72 -9.81
CA PHE A 196 9.67 0.88 -8.84
C PHE A 196 8.33 1.15 -9.57
N PRO A 197 7.66 0.14 -10.16
CA PRO A 197 6.43 0.36 -10.93
C PRO A 197 5.31 1.06 -10.14
N VAL A 198 5.17 0.78 -8.84
CA VAL A 198 4.14 1.42 -8.01
C VAL A 198 4.38 2.91 -7.93
N CYS A 199 5.62 3.34 -7.66
CA CYS A 199 5.96 4.76 -7.59
C CYS A 199 5.92 5.43 -8.97
N ARG A 200 6.36 4.73 -10.03
CA ARG A 200 6.41 5.30 -11.39
C ARG A 200 5.03 5.48 -12.02
N PHE A 201 4.10 4.57 -11.74
CA PHE A 201 2.74 4.60 -12.29
C PHE A 201 1.69 5.04 -11.26
N ASP A 202 2.09 5.64 -10.13
CA ASP A 202 1.14 6.20 -9.15
C ASP A 202 0.54 7.50 -9.72
N PRO A 203 -0.73 7.49 -10.13
CA PRO A 203 -1.31 8.68 -10.75
C PRO A 203 -1.67 9.77 -9.73
N PHE A 204 -1.80 9.41 -8.46
CA PHE A 204 -2.24 10.33 -7.41
C PHE A 204 -1.08 11.19 -6.89
N VAL A 205 0.14 10.65 -6.85
CA VAL A 205 1.32 11.47 -6.48
C VAL A 205 1.54 12.58 -7.53
N SER A 206 1.44 12.26 -8.82
CA SER A 206 1.52 13.27 -9.89
C SER A 206 0.38 14.29 -9.80
N PHE A 207 -0.84 13.84 -9.45
CA PHE A 207 -1.98 14.73 -9.24
C PHE A 207 -1.75 15.70 -8.06
N PHE A 208 -1.31 15.23 -6.89
CA PHE A 208 -1.02 16.09 -5.74
C PHE A 208 0.14 17.06 -5.97
N ARG A 209 1.08 16.69 -6.85
CA ARG A 209 2.19 17.56 -7.26
C ARG A 209 1.82 18.56 -8.35
N LEU A 210 0.64 18.40 -8.98
CA LEU A 210 0.23 19.13 -10.18
C LEU A 210 1.32 19.10 -11.26
N ASN A 211 2.11 18.04 -11.30
CA ASN A 211 3.27 17.90 -12.18
C ASN A 211 3.56 16.42 -12.42
N GLY A 212 3.68 16.05 -13.69
CA GLY A 212 4.02 14.69 -14.11
C GLY A 212 3.79 14.48 -15.61
N PRO A 213 4.22 13.34 -16.16
CA PRO A 213 3.95 12.97 -17.54
C PRO A 213 2.45 13.00 -17.84
N ALA A 214 2.07 13.57 -18.99
CA ALA A 214 0.66 13.74 -19.37
C ALA A 214 -0.16 12.43 -19.28
N GLY A 215 0.42 11.31 -19.71
CA GLY A 215 -0.25 10.00 -19.62
C GLY A 215 -0.62 9.57 -18.20
N ILE A 216 0.22 9.88 -17.20
CA ILE A 216 -0.03 9.55 -15.79
C ILE A 216 -1.13 10.46 -15.22
N LEU A 217 -1.12 11.74 -15.58
CA LEU A 217 -2.17 12.68 -15.18
C LEU A 217 -3.53 12.29 -15.77
N VAL A 218 -3.58 11.88 -17.04
CA VAL A 218 -4.79 11.35 -17.68
C VAL A 218 -5.28 10.09 -16.97
N LEU A 219 -4.37 9.17 -16.62
CA LEU A 219 -4.72 7.98 -15.85
C LEU A 219 -5.32 8.34 -14.47
N GLY A 220 -4.77 9.35 -13.80
CA GLY A 220 -5.31 9.84 -12.52
C GLY A 220 -6.68 10.47 -12.64
N ALA A 221 -6.87 11.32 -13.64
CA ALA A 221 -8.17 11.89 -13.96
C ALA A 221 -9.20 10.79 -14.25
N LEU A 222 -8.82 9.76 -15.02
CA LEU A 222 -9.68 8.61 -15.29
C LEU A 222 -10.07 7.86 -14.01
N PHE A 223 -9.14 7.62 -13.08
CA PHE A 223 -9.46 7.01 -11.79
C PHE A 223 -10.38 7.86 -10.92
N ILE A 224 -10.26 9.20 -10.97
CA ILE A 224 -11.13 10.12 -10.25
C ILE A 224 -12.53 10.11 -10.86
N VAL A 225 -12.65 10.24 -12.18
CA VAL A 225 -13.93 10.17 -12.90
C VAL A 225 -14.62 8.82 -12.66
N LEU A 226 -13.88 7.72 -12.79
CA LEU A 226 -14.38 6.39 -12.45
C LEU A 226 -14.78 6.31 -10.97
N GLY A 227 -14.05 6.98 -10.09
CA GLY A 227 -14.32 7.08 -8.65
C GLY A 227 -15.65 7.76 -8.29
N MET A 228 -16.21 8.57 -9.19
CA MET A 228 -17.52 9.19 -9.00
C MET A 228 -18.66 8.17 -9.01
N PHE A 229 -18.48 7.08 -9.78
CA PHE A 229 -19.47 6.02 -9.98
C PHE A 229 -19.09 4.73 -9.25
N VAL A 230 -17.84 4.31 -9.32
CA VAL A 230 -17.34 3.12 -8.63
C VAL A 230 -16.66 3.56 -7.36
N GLY A 231 -17.12 3.10 -6.19
CA GLY A 231 -16.48 3.48 -4.93
C GLY A 231 -15.03 3.01 -4.85
N ARG A 232 -14.08 3.97 -4.79
CA ARG A 232 -12.63 3.76 -4.59
C ARG A 232 -12.00 2.71 -5.55
N PRO A 233 -12.04 2.94 -6.88
CA PRO A 233 -11.61 1.96 -7.87
C PRO A 233 -10.13 1.59 -7.73
N TYR A 234 -9.25 2.56 -7.44
CA TYR A 234 -7.83 2.29 -7.27
C TYR A 234 -7.57 1.47 -6.00
N CYS A 235 -8.17 1.83 -4.86
CA CYS A 235 -7.98 1.07 -3.62
C CYS A 235 -8.51 -0.37 -3.70
N ARG A 236 -9.51 -0.62 -4.55
CA ARG A 236 -10.15 -1.92 -4.71
C ARG A 236 -9.45 -2.81 -5.75
N PHE A 237 -8.97 -2.22 -6.85
CA PHE A 237 -8.53 -2.97 -8.03
C PHE A 237 -7.07 -2.73 -8.44
N ALA A 238 -6.39 -1.72 -7.90
CA ALA A 238 -5.01 -1.39 -8.27
C ALA A 238 -4.04 -1.26 -7.09
N CYS A 239 -4.49 -1.05 -5.85
CA CYS A 239 -3.59 -0.77 -4.73
C CYS A 239 -2.92 -2.05 -4.17
N PRO A 240 -1.59 -2.23 -4.32
CA PRO A 240 -0.89 -3.42 -3.82
C PRO A 240 -0.83 -3.44 -2.29
N TYR A 241 -0.68 -2.27 -1.66
CA TYR A 241 -0.69 -2.15 -0.19
C TYR A 241 -2.05 -2.54 0.42
N GLY A 242 -3.14 -2.36 -0.33
CA GLY A 242 -4.48 -2.78 0.07
C GLY A 242 -4.64 -4.30 0.20
N VAL A 243 -3.79 -5.10 -0.44
CA VAL A 243 -3.74 -6.56 -0.28
C VAL A 243 -3.20 -6.92 1.10
N VAL A 244 -2.03 -6.37 1.46
CA VAL A 244 -1.35 -6.65 2.73
C VAL A 244 -2.19 -6.17 3.92
N LEU A 245 -2.72 -4.94 3.85
CA LEU A 245 -3.67 -4.42 4.86
C LEU A 245 -4.92 -5.30 4.97
N GLY A 246 -5.33 -5.94 3.87
CA GLY A 246 -6.45 -6.87 3.85
C GLY A 246 -6.25 -8.14 4.61
N TRP A 247 -5.09 -8.77 4.44
CA TRP A 247 -4.76 -9.98 5.18
C TRP A 247 -4.68 -9.69 6.67
N LEU A 248 -4.05 -8.58 7.07
CA LEU A 248 -3.96 -8.20 8.49
C LEU A 248 -5.33 -7.81 9.06
N SER A 249 -6.17 -7.10 8.30
CA SER A 249 -7.51 -6.72 8.75
C SER A 249 -8.43 -7.92 8.97
N ARG A 250 -8.23 -9.05 8.26
CA ARG A 250 -8.97 -10.30 8.54
C ARG A 250 -8.66 -10.87 9.92
N LEU A 251 -7.46 -10.63 10.42
CA LEU A 251 -6.98 -11.06 11.73
C LEU A 251 -7.27 -10.04 12.83
N SER A 252 -7.95 -8.93 12.51
CA SER A 252 -8.09 -7.84 13.48
C SER A 252 -8.98 -8.20 14.66
N LYS A 253 -8.51 -7.82 15.86
CA LYS A 253 -9.25 -8.02 17.11
C LYS A 253 -10.44 -7.07 17.20
N TRP A 254 -10.20 -5.79 16.91
CA TRP A 254 -11.24 -4.77 16.84
C TRP A 254 -11.48 -4.42 15.37
N HIS A 255 -12.74 -4.37 14.97
CA HIS A 255 -13.12 -4.04 13.60
C HIS A 255 -14.41 -3.22 13.61
N ALA A 256 -14.62 -2.39 12.59
CA ALA A 256 -15.86 -1.66 12.41
C ALA A 256 -17.03 -2.65 12.26
N THR A 257 -18.07 -2.48 13.07
CA THR A 257 -19.34 -3.23 13.01
C THR A 257 -20.47 -2.36 12.48
N ILE A 258 -21.51 -2.93 11.86
CA ILE A 258 -22.64 -2.14 11.32
C ILE A 258 -23.53 -1.62 12.45
N THR A 259 -23.92 -2.49 13.38
CA THR A 259 -24.70 -2.15 14.57
C THR A 259 -23.77 -1.93 15.78
N PRO A 260 -24.13 -1.02 16.71
CA PRO A 260 -23.42 -0.89 17.98
C PRO A 260 -23.70 -2.06 18.94
N ASP A 261 -24.82 -2.74 18.73
CA ASP A 261 -25.39 -3.83 19.52
C ASP A 261 -25.99 -4.88 18.55
N GLU A 262 -27.19 -5.40 18.80
CA GLU A 262 -27.81 -6.48 18.03
C GLU A 262 -28.39 -6.03 16.68
N CYS A 263 -28.28 -6.91 15.68
CA CYS A 263 -28.83 -6.67 14.35
C CYS A 263 -30.32 -7.05 14.29
N ILE A 264 -31.19 -6.09 13.99
CA ILE A 264 -32.62 -6.34 13.77
C ILE A 264 -32.96 -6.72 12.32
N GLN A 265 -31.97 -7.12 11.52
CA GLN A 265 -32.12 -7.57 10.11
C GLN A 265 -32.93 -6.65 9.17
N CYS A 266 -32.96 -5.33 9.43
CA CYS A 266 -33.74 -4.33 8.66
C CYS A 266 -33.33 -4.13 7.18
N ARG A 267 -32.25 -4.77 6.71
CA ARG A 267 -31.72 -4.71 5.32
C ARG A 267 -31.27 -3.33 4.80
N LEU A 268 -31.45 -2.24 5.55
CA LEU A 268 -31.04 -0.88 5.14
C LEU A 268 -29.55 -0.74 4.84
N CYS A 269 -28.71 -1.57 5.47
CA CYS A 269 -27.27 -1.53 5.25
C CYS A 269 -26.86 -2.06 3.85
N GLU A 270 -27.67 -2.90 3.19
CA GLU A 270 -27.30 -3.54 1.93
C GLU A 270 -26.93 -2.54 0.83
N ASN A 271 -27.74 -1.50 0.68
CA ASN A 271 -27.54 -0.45 -0.33
C ASN A 271 -26.66 0.70 0.17
N ALA A 272 -26.32 0.71 1.46
CA ALA A 272 -25.51 1.77 2.07
C ALA A 272 -24.01 1.64 1.77
N CYS A 273 -23.52 0.45 1.40
CA CYS A 273 -22.11 0.21 1.16
C CYS A 273 -21.75 0.39 -0.33
N PRO A 274 -21.07 1.49 -0.72
CA PRO A 274 -20.65 1.70 -2.11
C PRO A 274 -19.58 0.69 -2.57
N PHE A 275 -18.96 -0.03 -1.63
CA PHE A 275 -17.88 -0.98 -1.91
C PHE A 275 -18.36 -2.43 -2.06
N GLY A 276 -19.61 -2.73 -1.69
CA GLY A 276 -20.14 -4.09 -1.67
C GLY A 276 -19.48 -5.00 -0.64
N ALA A 277 -19.01 -4.45 0.48
CA ALA A 277 -18.27 -5.16 1.53
C ALA A 277 -19.16 -5.69 2.66
N ILE A 278 -20.48 -5.78 2.45
CA ILE A 278 -21.44 -6.30 3.45
C ILE A 278 -21.82 -7.73 3.10
N ASN A 279 -21.59 -8.64 4.05
CA ASN A 279 -22.01 -10.01 4.01
C ASN A 279 -23.47 -10.13 4.46
N LYS A 280 -24.30 -10.78 3.64
CA LYS A 280 -25.70 -11.07 3.96
C LYS A 280 -25.81 -12.30 4.87
N PRO A 281 -26.87 -12.41 5.69
CA PRO A 281 -27.15 -13.62 6.47
C PRO A 281 -27.33 -14.84 5.55
N THR A 282 -26.96 -16.02 6.06
CA THR A 282 -27.02 -17.27 5.29
C THR A 282 -28.45 -17.77 5.25
N GLN A 283 -29.03 -17.92 4.05
CA GLN A 283 -30.39 -18.44 3.90
C GLN A 283 -30.43 -19.96 4.15
N ALA A 284 -31.30 -20.39 5.07
CA ALA A 284 -31.42 -21.78 5.50
C ALA A 284 -31.83 -22.75 4.36
N GLU A 285 -32.62 -22.29 3.40
CA GLU A 285 -33.20 -23.14 2.33
C GLU A 285 -32.21 -23.55 1.23
N THR A 286 -31.04 -22.91 1.15
CA THR A 286 -30.08 -23.15 0.06
C THR A 286 -29.00 -24.19 0.39
N ALA A 287 -29.16 -24.94 1.48
CA ALA A 287 -28.14 -25.90 1.95
C ALA A 287 -27.99 -27.07 0.96
N GLU A 288 -26.81 -27.18 0.32
CA GLU A 288 -26.47 -28.36 -0.47
C GLU A 288 -26.27 -29.56 0.48
N PRO A 289 -26.53 -30.79 0.04
CA PRO A 289 -26.25 -31.96 0.87
C PRO A 289 -24.75 -32.01 1.20
N ARG A 290 -24.43 -32.23 2.49
CA ARG A 290 -23.07 -32.16 3.08
C ARG A 290 -22.01 -32.93 2.29
N GLY A 291 -22.38 -34.05 1.65
CA GLY A 291 -21.48 -34.84 0.80
C GLY A 291 -21.03 -34.13 -0.49
N LYS A 292 -21.90 -33.33 -1.12
CA LYS A 292 -21.53 -32.52 -2.31
C LYS A 292 -20.58 -31.38 -1.93
N GLU A 293 -20.85 -30.73 -0.80
CA GLU A 293 -20.00 -29.65 -0.27
C GLU A 293 -18.59 -30.17 0.07
N LEU A 294 -18.49 -31.31 0.76
CA LEU A 294 -17.20 -31.93 1.10
C LEU A 294 -16.44 -32.36 -0.16
N ARG A 295 -17.09 -33.02 -1.13
CA ARG A 295 -16.46 -33.40 -2.40
C ARG A 295 -15.92 -32.18 -3.16
N ARG A 296 -16.71 -31.09 -3.24
CA ARG A 296 -16.28 -29.84 -3.89
C ARG A 296 -15.06 -29.24 -3.18
N LEU A 297 -15.06 -29.23 -1.84
CA LEU A 297 -13.93 -28.74 -1.05
C LEU A 297 -12.65 -29.58 -1.28
N VAL A 298 -12.78 -30.92 -1.24
CA VAL A 298 -11.66 -31.85 -1.49
C VAL A 298 -11.10 -31.66 -2.89
N LEU A 299 -11.96 -31.55 -3.92
CA LEU A 299 -11.53 -31.29 -5.29
C LEU A 299 -10.78 -29.96 -5.42
N LEU A 300 -11.24 -28.89 -4.75
CA LEU A 300 -10.57 -27.59 -4.77
C LEU A 300 -9.22 -27.61 -4.02
N LEU A 301 -9.13 -28.35 -2.92
CA LEU A 301 -7.87 -28.54 -2.20
C LEU A 301 -6.88 -29.37 -3.02
N ALA A 302 -7.35 -30.40 -3.73
CA ALA A 302 -6.52 -31.19 -4.65
C ALA A 302 -6.08 -30.40 -5.89
N ALA A 303 -6.91 -29.45 -6.36
CA ALA A 303 -6.56 -28.55 -7.45
C ALA A 303 -5.58 -27.44 -7.04
N LEU A 304 -5.44 -27.14 -5.74
CA LEU A 304 -4.60 -26.04 -5.26
C LEU A 304 -3.12 -26.19 -5.65
N PRO A 305 -2.44 -27.34 -5.45
CA PRO A 305 -1.08 -27.54 -5.93
C PRO A 305 -0.93 -27.36 -7.44
N VAL A 306 -1.93 -27.81 -8.21
CA VAL A 306 -1.94 -27.65 -9.68
C VAL A 306 -2.02 -26.18 -10.07
N LEU A 307 -2.85 -25.39 -9.39
CA LEU A 307 -2.93 -23.93 -9.60
C LEU A 307 -1.63 -23.23 -9.23
N ILE A 308 -0.96 -23.64 -8.15
CA ILE A 308 0.32 -23.08 -7.72
C ILE A 308 1.42 -23.41 -8.74
N ALA A 309 1.53 -24.68 -9.16
CA ALA A 309 2.52 -25.12 -10.13
C ALA A 309 2.29 -24.52 -11.51
N GLY A 310 1.04 -24.51 -11.99
CA GLY A 310 0.65 -23.89 -13.26
C GLY A 310 0.88 -22.38 -13.25
N GLY A 311 0.53 -21.71 -12.14
CA GLY A 311 0.82 -20.29 -11.95
C GLY A 311 2.32 -20.01 -11.98
N GLY A 312 3.13 -20.79 -11.25
CA GLY A 312 4.58 -20.69 -11.23
C GLY A 312 5.22 -20.90 -12.60
N TRP A 313 4.76 -21.91 -13.34
CA TRP A 313 5.21 -22.17 -14.71
C TRP A 313 4.90 -21.00 -15.65
N LEU A 314 3.67 -20.49 -15.64
CA LEU A 314 3.29 -19.31 -16.42
C LEU A 314 4.12 -18.07 -16.03
N GLY A 315 4.31 -17.84 -14.74
CA GLY A 315 5.12 -16.75 -14.23
C GLY A 315 6.59 -16.83 -14.66
N SER A 316 7.17 -18.03 -14.68
CA SER A 316 8.55 -18.25 -15.15
C SER A 316 8.72 -17.89 -16.63
N ARG A 317 7.71 -18.16 -17.47
CA ARG A 317 7.71 -17.79 -18.90
C ARG A 317 7.60 -16.28 -19.09
N ALA A 318 6.91 -15.59 -18.19
CA ALA A 318 6.84 -14.13 -18.17
C ALA A 318 8.11 -13.46 -17.59
N GLY A 319 8.98 -14.20 -16.90
CA GLY A 319 10.20 -13.65 -16.29
C GLY A 319 11.17 -13.03 -17.31
N LYS A 320 11.49 -13.74 -18.40
CA LYS A 320 12.41 -13.24 -19.45
C LYS A 320 11.92 -11.98 -20.18
N PRO A 321 10.65 -11.85 -20.60
CA PRO A 321 10.19 -10.58 -21.15
C PRO A 321 10.16 -9.46 -20.11
N LEU A 322 9.90 -9.78 -18.84
CA LEU A 322 9.88 -8.79 -17.75
C LEU A 322 11.28 -8.26 -17.40
N SER A 323 12.33 -9.08 -17.54
CA SER A 323 13.72 -8.64 -17.28
C SER A 323 14.17 -7.52 -18.21
N ARG A 324 13.53 -7.35 -19.38
CA ARG A 324 13.76 -6.22 -20.29
C ARG A 324 13.40 -4.87 -19.67
N ALA A 325 12.74 -4.84 -18.52
CA ALA A 325 12.54 -3.59 -17.80
C ALA A 325 13.79 -3.16 -17.00
N HIS A 326 14.79 -4.03 -16.83
CA HIS A 326 16.04 -3.72 -16.15
C HIS A 326 17.01 -2.98 -17.10
N PRO A 327 17.64 -1.86 -16.65
CA PRO A 327 18.57 -1.09 -17.48
C PRO A 327 19.71 -1.91 -18.09
N ASP A 328 20.38 -2.74 -17.30
CA ASP A 328 21.52 -3.56 -17.78
C ASP A 328 21.11 -4.61 -18.83
N VAL A 329 19.89 -5.14 -18.73
CA VAL A 329 19.36 -6.08 -19.73
C VAL A 329 19.02 -5.33 -21.02
N GLN A 330 18.47 -4.12 -20.93
CA GLN A 330 18.26 -3.25 -22.10
C GLN A 330 19.58 -2.85 -22.77
N LEU A 331 20.59 -2.50 -21.97
CA LEU A 331 21.93 -2.17 -22.46
C LEU A 331 22.53 -3.36 -23.22
N ALA A 332 22.47 -4.57 -22.66
CA ALA A 332 22.94 -5.78 -23.31
C ALA A 332 22.19 -6.07 -24.63
N LEU A 333 20.87 -5.90 -24.67
CA LEU A 333 20.08 -6.06 -25.89
C LEU A 333 20.44 -5.02 -26.96
N GLN A 334 20.73 -3.79 -26.55
CA GLN A 334 21.13 -2.71 -27.46
C GLN A 334 22.54 -2.97 -28.03
N LEU A 335 23.49 -3.42 -27.20
CA LEU A 335 24.84 -3.80 -27.64
C LEU A 335 24.79 -4.94 -28.66
N ASP A 336 23.98 -5.98 -28.41
CA ASP A 336 23.79 -7.11 -29.33
C ASP A 336 23.11 -6.67 -30.64
N ALA A 337 22.16 -5.73 -30.59
CA ALA A 337 21.53 -5.18 -31.79
C ALA A 337 22.50 -4.34 -32.65
N GLU A 338 23.37 -3.56 -32.01
CA GLU A 338 24.43 -2.80 -32.69
C GLU A 338 25.50 -3.73 -33.30
N GLU A 339 25.93 -4.77 -32.59
CA GLU A 339 26.89 -5.77 -33.10
C GLU A 339 26.35 -6.53 -34.32
N ARG A 340 25.04 -6.82 -34.33
CA ARG A 340 24.37 -7.47 -35.46
C ARG A 340 24.04 -6.53 -36.62
N GLY A 341 24.41 -5.25 -36.53
CA GLY A 341 24.12 -4.25 -37.55
C GLY A 341 22.63 -3.94 -37.72
N ALA A 342 21.81 -4.23 -36.71
CA ALA A 342 20.36 -3.99 -36.77
C ALA A 342 19.98 -2.53 -36.44
N VAL A 343 20.92 -1.73 -35.96
CA VAL A 343 20.72 -0.32 -35.58
C VAL A 343 21.90 0.51 -36.08
N ASP A 344 21.62 1.56 -36.86
CA ASP A 344 22.65 2.38 -37.52
C ASP A 344 23.37 3.38 -36.60
N ARG A 345 22.85 3.63 -35.39
CA ARG A 345 23.39 4.64 -34.46
C ARG A 345 23.66 4.07 -33.08
N MET A 346 24.87 4.31 -32.60
CA MET A 346 25.23 4.09 -31.20
C MET A 346 24.44 5.04 -30.30
N THR A 347 23.99 4.52 -29.17
CA THR A 347 23.35 5.32 -28.12
C THR A 347 24.40 5.85 -27.14
N LEU A 348 24.10 6.96 -26.46
CA LEU A 348 24.94 7.49 -25.37
C LEU A 348 25.27 6.44 -24.30
N GLN A 349 24.35 5.51 -24.04
CA GLN A 349 24.54 4.45 -23.05
C GLN A 349 25.53 3.39 -23.53
N THR A 350 25.47 2.98 -24.80
CA THR A 350 26.39 2.00 -25.39
C THR A 350 27.77 2.60 -25.63
N GLU A 351 27.84 3.87 -26.01
CA GLU A 351 29.08 4.64 -26.12
C GLU A 351 29.78 4.78 -24.75
N ALA A 352 29.04 5.20 -23.72
CA ALA A 352 29.56 5.30 -22.36
C ALA A 352 30.06 3.95 -21.83
N PHE A 353 29.33 2.86 -22.12
CA PHE A 353 29.76 1.51 -21.72
C PHE A 353 31.06 1.11 -22.42
N ARG A 354 31.18 1.30 -23.75
CA ARG A 354 32.42 1.00 -24.48
C ARG A 354 33.60 1.86 -24.01
N ALA A 355 33.36 3.11 -23.65
CA ALA A 355 34.38 4.00 -23.11
C ALA A 355 34.97 3.53 -21.76
N THR A 356 34.25 2.69 -20.99
CA THR A 356 34.81 2.09 -19.76
C THR A 356 35.89 1.04 -20.02
N GLY A 357 36.03 0.55 -21.26
CA GLY A 357 36.95 -0.53 -21.60
C GLY A 357 36.54 -1.91 -21.05
N THR A 358 35.34 -2.03 -20.47
CA THR A 358 34.85 -3.33 -19.98
C THR A 358 34.50 -4.25 -21.16
N PRO A 359 34.84 -5.56 -21.09
CA PRO A 359 34.52 -6.50 -22.17
C PRO A 359 33.00 -6.66 -22.35
N MET A 360 32.52 -6.69 -23.61
CA MET A 360 31.09 -6.91 -23.91
C MET A 360 30.55 -8.22 -23.31
N ALA A 361 31.40 -9.25 -23.21
CA ALA A 361 31.07 -10.52 -22.58
C ALA A 361 30.63 -10.38 -21.11
N ALA A 362 31.16 -9.39 -20.38
CA ALA A 362 30.77 -9.11 -19.00
C ALA A 362 29.32 -8.58 -18.94
N ALA A 363 28.96 -7.61 -19.79
CA ALA A 363 27.58 -7.11 -19.89
C ALA A 363 26.59 -8.22 -20.24
N TYR A 364 26.94 -9.11 -21.17
CA TYR A 364 26.09 -10.27 -21.50
C TYR A 364 25.98 -11.28 -20.35
N ALA A 365 27.05 -11.47 -19.57
CA ALA A 365 27.02 -12.34 -18.39
C ALA A 365 26.12 -11.76 -17.28
N ASP A 366 26.23 -10.46 -17.01
CA ASP A 366 25.42 -9.75 -16.02
C ASP A 366 23.95 -9.74 -16.42
N ALA A 367 23.64 -9.43 -17.69
CA ALA A 367 22.28 -9.50 -18.20
C ALA A 367 21.69 -10.92 -18.05
N ARG A 368 22.43 -11.99 -18.37
CA ARG A 368 21.97 -13.37 -18.15
C ARG A 368 21.73 -13.70 -16.67
N LYS A 369 22.54 -13.16 -15.76
CA LYS A 369 22.34 -13.33 -14.32
C LYS A 369 21.03 -12.68 -13.88
N ILE A 370 20.76 -11.45 -14.33
CA ILE A 370 19.51 -10.73 -14.07
C ILE A 370 18.32 -11.47 -14.69
N GLU A 371 18.42 -11.94 -15.94
CA GLU A 371 17.37 -12.74 -16.58
C GLU A 371 16.99 -13.97 -15.74
N ARG A 372 17.98 -14.70 -15.20
CA ARG A 372 17.74 -15.85 -14.31
C ARG A 372 17.02 -15.44 -13.02
N GLN A 373 17.40 -14.31 -12.41
CA GLN A 373 16.72 -13.77 -11.22
C GLN A 373 15.25 -13.42 -11.52
N PHE A 374 14.97 -12.90 -12.70
CA PHE A 374 13.60 -12.62 -13.13
C PHE A 374 12.80 -13.89 -13.40
N VAL A 375 13.41 -14.95 -13.94
CA VAL A 375 12.75 -16.25 -14.13
C VAL A 375 12.45 -16.91 -12.79
N THR A 376 13.38 -16.89 -11.83
CA THR A 376 13.13 -17.40 -10.47
C THR A 376 12.09 -16.56 -9.73
N GLY A 377 12.16 -15.23 -9.81
CA GLY A 377 11.14 -14.33 -9.30
C GLY A 377 9.76 -14.59 -9.93
N GLY A 378 9.73 -14.89 -11.23
CA GLY A 378 8.54 -15.28 -11.98
C GLY A 378 7.88 -16.54 -11.44
N TRP A 379 8.66 -17.57 -11.08
CA TRP A 379 8.15 -18.76 -10.38
C TRP A 379 7.46 -18.40 -9.06
N PHE A 380 8.09 -17.56 -8.23
CA PHE A 380 7.52 -17.15 -6.94
C PHE A 380 6.23 -16.33 -7.09
N ILE A 381 6.20 -15.33 -7.97
CA ILE A 381 4.98 -14.54 -8.22
C ILE A 381 3.88 -15.43 -8.77
N GLY A 382 4.21 -16.27 -9.76
CA GLY A 382 3.25 -17.17 -10.38
C GLY A 382 2.62 -18.12 -9.35
N ALA A 383 3.45 -18.71 -8.50
CA ALA A 383 3.00 -19.55 -7.38
C ALA A 383 2.13 -18.76 -6.40
N PHE A 384 2.51 -17.53 -6.06
CA PHE A 384 1.75 -16.65 -5.18
C PHE A 384 0.37 -16.28 -5.76
N VAL A 385 0.31 -15.95 -7.06
CA VAL A 385 -0.95 -15.65 -7.75
C VAL A 385 -1.83 -16.90 -7.79
N GLY A 386 -1.27 -18.07 -8.14
CA GLY A 386 -1.96 -19.36 -8.12
C GLY A 386 -2.53 -19.69 -6.73
N LEU A 387 -1.73 -19.51 -5.68
CA LEU A 387 -2.17 -19.67 -4.29
C LEU A 387 -3.30 -18.71 -3.93
N SER A 388 -3.19 -17.43 -4.30
CA SER A 388 -4.21 -16.43 -3.98
C SER A 388 -5.53 -16.68 -4.71
N LEU A 389 -5.49 -17.19 -5.94
CA LEU A 389 -6.64 -17.62 -6.71
C LEU A 389 -7.29 -18.84 -6.05
N GLY A 390 -6.50 -19.87 -5.75
CA GLY A 390 -6.98 -21.08 -5.09
C GLY A 390 -7.60 -20.79 -3.72
N ALA A 391 -6.95 -19.96 -2.90
CA ALA A 391 -7.48 -19.53 -1.61
C ALA A 391 -8.83 -18.79 -1.73
N ARG A 392 -9.04 -18.01 -2.79
CA ARG A 392 -10.35 -17.40 -3.07
C ARG A 392 -11.40 -18.42 -3.49
N LEU A 393 -11.05 -19.35 -4.38
CA LEU A 393 -11.97 -20.41 -4.81
C LEU A 393 -12.41 -21.29 -3.64
N ILE A 394 -11.46 -21.70 -2.78
CA ILE A 394 -11.73 -22.42 -1.54
C ILE A 394 -12.62 -21.56 -0.62
N GLY A 395 -12.35 -20.25 -0.51
CA GLY A 395 -13.16 -19.31 0.25
C GLY A 395 -14.62 -19.23 -0.21
N PHE A 396 -14.91 -19.40 -1.51
CA PHE A 396 -16.29 -19.48 -2.01
C PHE A 396 -16.97 -20.83 -1.73
N ALA A 397 -16.20 -21.91 -1.67
CA ALA A 397 -16.72 -23.22 -1.29
C ALA A 397 -17.01 -23.32 0.22
N LEU A 398 -16.25 -22.60 1.05
CA LEU A 398 -16.44 -22.54 2.50
C LEU A 398 -17.65 -21.65 2.86
N ARG A 399 -18.83 -22.27 2.99
CA ARG A 399 -19.99 -21.61 3.58
C ARG A 399 -19.76 -21.40 5.07
N ARG A 400 -19.82 -20.14 5.52
CA ARG A 400 -19.84 -19.78 6.93
C ARG A 400 -21.28 -19.45 7.32
N ARG A 401 -21.79 -20.10 8.37
CA ARG A 401 -23.10 -19.75 8.93
C ARG A 401 -23.01 -18.34 9.49
N ARG A 402 -23.88 -17.45 9.00
CA ARG A 402 -24.01 -16.05 9.44
C ARG A 402 -25.46 -15.80 9.74
N GLU A 403 -25.74 -15.36 10.96
CA GLU A 403 -27.10 -15.03 11.40
C GLU A 403 -27.44 -13.57 11.08
N ASP A 404 -26.43 -12.70 11.10
CA ASP A 404 -26.60 -11.26 10.94
C ASP A 404 -25.85 -10.66 9.74
N TYR A 405 -26.19 -9.40 9.45
CA TYR A 405 -25.45 -8.58 8.50
C TYR A 405 -24.12 -8.15 9.10
N GLU A 406 -23.03 -8.57 8.49
CA GLU A 406 -21.68 -8.28 8.97
C GLU A 406 -20.82 -7.65 7.87
N PRO A 407 -19.93 -6.71 8.19
CA PRO A 407 -18.93 -6.24 7.24
C PRO A 407 -17.86 -7.32 7.02
N ASP A 408 -17.47 -7.55 5.78
CA ASP A 408 -16.34 -8.41 5.46
C ASP A 408 -15.04 -7.78 5.95
N ARG A 409 -14.40 -8.40 6.95
CA ARG A 409 -13.18 -7.87 7.60
C ARG A 409 -12.01 -7.68 6.63
N GLY A 410 -12.01 -8.38 5.50
CA GLY A 410 -10.94 -8.30 4.50
C GLY A 410 -11.18 -7.23 3.45
N THR A 411 -12.41 -6.82 3.17
CA THR A 411 -12.75 -5.86 2.10
C THR A 411 -13.38 -4.56 2.60
N CYS A 412 -13.84 -4.53 3.85
CA CYS A 412 -14.35 -3.32 4.48
C CYS A 412 -13.24 -2.29 4.71
N PHE A 413 -13.43 -1.08 4.20
CA PHE A 413 -12.51 0.05 4.39
C PHE A 413 -12.80 0.89 5.65
N SER A 414 -13.70 0.44 6.53
CA SER A 414 -14.05 1.13 7.77
C SER A 414 -14.50 2.60 7.60
N CYS A 415 -15.07 2.95 6.45
CA CYS A 415 -15.48 4.33 6.13
C CYS A 415 -16.62 4.87 7.02
N GLY A 416 -17.37 4.01 7.71
CA GLY A 416 -18.48 4.41 8.58
C GLY A 416 -19.73 4.94 7.86
N ARG A 417 -19.83 4.83 6.52
CA ARG A 417 -21.06 5.20 5.78
C ARG A 417 -22.28 4.39 6.22
N CYS A 418 -22.09 3.13 6.62
CA CYS A 418 -23.19 2.28 7.11
C CYS A 418 -23.78 2.76 8.45
N PHE A 419 -23.04 3.55 9.25
CA PHE A 419 -23.48 3.98 10.58
C PHE A 419 -24.73 4.87 10.51
N SER A 420 -24.81 5.77 9.52
CA SER A 420 -25.95 6.66 9.36
C SER A 420 -27.23 5.96 8.90
N TYR A 421 -27.11 4.76 8.32
CA TYR A 421 -28.24 3.96 7.83
C TYR A 421 -28.74 2.96 8.87
N CYS A 422 -28.00 2.72 9.95
CA CYS A 422 -28.38 1.80 11.01
C CYS A 422 -29.38 2.45 11.99
N PRO A 423 -30.60 1.90 12.16
CA PRO A 423 -31.58 2.45 13.12
C PRO A 423 -31.11 2.39 14.57
N ARG A 424 -30.45 1.30 14.99
CA ARG A 424 -29.91 1.14 16.36
C ARG A 424 -28.84 2.20 16.68
N GLU A 425 -27.99 2.53 15.70
CA GLU A 425 -27.01 3.61 15.86
C GLU A 425 -27.69 4.99 15.97
N ARG A 426 -28.79 5.23 15.23
CA ARG A 426 -29.57 6.47 15.38
C ARG A 426 -30.17 6.59 16.77
N LEU A 427 -30.80 5.52 17.27
CA LEU A 427 -31.37 5.48 18.63
C LEU A 427 -30.31 5.74 19.70
N ARG A 428 -29.14 5.08 19.60
CA ARG A 428 -28.01 5.30 20.50
C ARG A 428 -27.52 6.75 20.50
N ARG A 429 -27.52 7.42 19.35
CA ARG A 429 -27.11 8.83 19.27
C ARG A 429 -28.14 9.75 19.89
N THR A 430 -29.43 9.51 19.67
CA THR A 430 -30.51 10.27 20.30
C THR A 430 -30.48 10.14 21.82
N SER A 431 -30.27 8.93 22.35
CA SER A 431 -30.16 8.73 23.80
C SER A 431 -28.96 9.49 24.39
N LEU A 432 -27.80 9.48 23.73
CA LEU A 432 -26.63 10.24 24.17
C LEU A 432 -26.91 11.75 24.22
N THR A 433 -27.62 12.31 23.23
CA THR A 433 -27.97 13.74 23.21
C THR A 433 -28.94 14.12 24.33
N THR A 434 -29.95 13.28 24.62
CA THR A 434 -30.90 13.52 25.71
C THR A 434 -30.21 13.50 27.08
N THR A 435 -29.24 12.59 27.27
CA THR A 435 -28.50 12.48 28.54
C THR A 435 -27.49 13.62 28.75
N SER A 436 -26.96 14.21 27.68
CA SER A 436 -26.05 15.37 27.77
C SER A 436 -26.76 16.71 27.93
N GLY A 437 -28.08 16.77 27.68
CA GLY A 437 -28.89 17.99 27.74
C GLY A 437 -29.48 18.33 29.12
N THR A 438 -29.28 17.48 30.13
CA THR A 438 -29.84 17.67 31.49
C THR A 438 -28.93 18.46 32.44
N HIS A 439 -27.96 19.21 31.93
CA HIS A 439 -27.17 20.19 32.69
C HIS A 439 -27.27 21.59 32.05
N ALA A 440 -28.47 22.14 32.00
CA ALA A 440 -28.67 23.59 31.97
C ALA A 440 -29.57 23.93 33.16
N PRO A 441 -29.02 24.43 34.29
CA PRO A 441 -29.86 25.00 35.33
C PRO A 441 -30.56 26.24 34.78
N ALA A 442 -31.86 26.33 35.07
CA ALA A 442 -32.75 27.44 34.75
C ALA A 442 -32.30 28.76 35.41
#